data_AF-A0A9D2UPM2-F1
#
_entry.id   AF-A0A9D2UPM2-F1
#
_cell.length_a   1.000
_cell.length_b   1.000
_cell.length_c   1.000
_cell.angle_alpha   90.00
_cell.angle_beta   90.00
_cell.angle_gamma   90.00
#
_symmetry.space_group_name_H-M   'P 1'
#
loop_
_entity.id
_entity.type
_entity.pdbx_description
1 polymer ?
#
loop_
_entity_poly.entity_id
_entity_poly.type
_entity_poly.pdbx_seq_one_letter_code
_entity_poly.pdbx_strand_id
1 'polypeptide(L)'
;MTTAAAELETEIRRLRIRIISLTTAQLDEATPPASSRRAAIREALTEFSQIGSDARPVPALGDQNLADQVVVLLEHGQRSAQSLPEPDRENRIVTLTEAAVRLRRTLA
;
A
#
# COMPACT_ATOMS: atom_id res chain seq x y z
N MET A 1 -1.42 -1.47 24.00
CA MET A 1 -1.64 -2.27 22.78
C MET A 1 -2.10 -1.33 21.69
N THR A 2 -1.39 -1.25 20.58
CA THR A 2 -1.87 -0.59 19.36
C THR A 2 -2.90 -1.49 18.69
N THR A 3 -3.96 -0.90 18.14
CA THR A 3 -4.95 -1.66 17.37
C THR A 3 -4.41 -1.90 15.95
N ALA A 4 -4.86 -2.95 15.27
CA ALA A 4 -4.46 -3.23 13.89
C ALA A 4 -4.72 -2.03 12.95
N ALA A 5 -5.79 -1.26 13.20
CA ALA A 5 -6.10 -0.04 12.44
C ALA A 5 -5.06 1.08 12.68
N ALA A 6 -4.62 1.29 13.93
CA ALA A 6 -3.60 2.30 14.24
C ALA A 6 -2.22 1.93 13.64
N GLU A 7 -1.93 0.63 13.54
CA GLU A 7 -0.74 0.12 12.87
C GLU A 7 -0.79 0.40 11.37
N LEU A 8 -1.93 0.12 10.72
CA LEU A 8 -2.15 0.44 9.32
C LEU A 8 -1.96 1.94 9.04
N GLU A 9 -2.58 2.81 9.84
CA GLU A 9 -2.44 4.27 9.70
C GLU A 9 -0.99 4.73 9.82
N THR A 10 -0.23 4.12 10.73
CA THR A 10 1.20 4.41 10.89
C THR A 10 1.99 4.00 9.65
N GLU A 11 1.71 2.83 9.09
CA GLU A 11 2.38 2.35 7.88
C GLU A 11 1.99 3.16 6.63
N ILE A 12 0.74 3.60 6.50
CA ILE A 12 0.30 4.53 5.45
C ILE A 12 1.15 5.80 5.47
N ARG A 13 1.33 6.42 6.64
CA ARG A 13 2.15 7.64 6.79
C ARG A 13 3.61 7.39 6.41
N ARG A 14 4.19 6.28 6.87
CA ARG A 14 5.59 5.90 6.56
C ARG A 14 5.80 5.67 5.07
N LEU A 15 4.89 4.94 4.42
CA LEU A 15 4.94 4.69 2.98
C LEU A 15 4.84 5.97 2.17
N ARG A 16 3.90 6.87 2.53
CA ARG A 16 3.75 8.15 1.86
C ARG A 16 5.06 8.94 1.88
N ILE A 17 5.67 9.09 3.05
CA ILE A 17 6.96 9.80 3.20
C ILE A 17 8.04 9.12 2.36
N ARG A 18 8.14 7.79 2.42
CA ARG A 18 9.15 7.03 1.68
C ARG A 18 9.01 7.23 0.18
N ILE A 19 7.81 7.06 -0.37
CA ILE A 19 7.57 7.16 -1.82
C ILE A 19 7.79 8.59 -2.33
N ILE A 20 7.32 9.62 -1.61
CA ILE A 20 7.54 11.03 -1.99
C ILE A 20 9.03 11.38 -2.00
N SER A 21 9.83 10.75 -1.14
CA SER A 21 11.28 11.00 -1.09
C SER A 21 12.09 10.35 -2.21
N LEU A 22 11.50 9.44 -3.01
CA LEU A 22 12.19 8.79 -4.11
C LEU A 22 12.27 9.70 -5.34
N THR A 23 13.47 9.85 -5.88
CA THR A 23 13.68 10.46 -7.20
C THR A 23 13.31 9.50 -8.33
N THR A 24 13.11 10.00 -9.54
CA THR A 24 12.87 9.16 -10.73
C THR A 24 13.94 8.09 -10.91
N ALA A 25 15.22 8.45 -10.76
CA ALA A 25 16.33 7.49 -10.86
C ALA A 25 16.23 6.39 -9.80
N GLN A 26 15.85 6.73 -8.56
CA GLN A 26 15.66 5.76 -7.49
C GLN A 26 14.41 4.89 -7.67
N LEU A 27 13.40 5.38 -8.39
CA LEU A 27 12.24 4.57 -8.79
C LEU A 27 12.61 3.53 -9.85
N ASP A 28 13.59 3.83 -10.69
CA ASP A 28 14.15 2.93 -11.72
C ASP A 28 15.15 1.90 -11.17
N GLU A 29 15.69 2.10 -9.97
CA GLU A 29 16.60 1.14 -9.32
C GLU A 29 15.94 -0.23 -9.14
N ALA A 30 16.68 -1.28 -9.50
CA ALA A 30 16.27 -2.67 -9.34
C ALA A 30 16.05 -3.01 -7.86
N THR A 31 14.95 -3.70 -7.55
CA THR A 31 14.66 -4.17 -6.18
C THR A 31 14.08 -5.58 -6.21
N PRO A 32 14.91 -6.63 -6.10
CA PRO A 32 14.40 -8.00 -6.11
C PRO A 32 13.34 -8.22 -5.02
N PRO A 33 12.23 -8.93 -5.32
CA PRO A 33 12.01 -9.71 -6.55
C PRO A 33 11.49 -8.90 -7.74
N ALA A 34 11.10 -7.64 -7.55
CA ALA A 34 10.62 -6.79 -8.62
C ALA A 34 11.75 -6.28 -9.52
N SER A 35 11.41 -5.92 -10.75
CA SER A 35 12.38 -5.36 -11.70
C SER A 35 12.85 -3.96 -11.33
N SER A 36 12.04 -3.19 -10.59
CA SER A 36 12.39 -1.87 -10.06
C SER A 36 11.52 -1.48 -8.86
N ARG A 37 11.91 -0.46 -8.10
CA ARG A 37 11.06 0.11 -7.04
C ARG A 37 9.71 0.57 -7.59
N ARG A 38 9.69 1.12 -8.80
CA ARG A 38 8.44 1.47 -9.50
C ARG A 38 7.56 0.25 -9.74
N ALA A 39 8.15 -0.85 -10.22
CA ALA A 39 7.41 -2.10 -10.43
C ALA A 39 6.84 -2.63 -9.11
N ALA A 40 7.63 -2.65 -8.04
CA ALA A 40 7.19 -3.07 -6.70
C ALA A 40 6.00 -2.23 -6.19
N ILE A 41 6.01 -0.91 -6.39
CA ILE A 41 4.89 -0.05 -6.01
C ILE A 41 3.64 -0.39 -6.84
N ARG A 42 3.77 -0.60 -8.15
CA ARG A 42 2.62 -0.93 -9.02
C ARG A 42 2.02 -2.30 -8.71
N GLU A 43 2.87 -3.28 -8.39
CA GLU A 43 2.44 -4.59 -7.92
C GLU A 43 1.69 -4.47 -6.58
N ALA A 44 2.22 -3.69 -5.64
CA ALA A 44 1.57 -3.45 -4.35
C ALA A 44 0.24 -2.68 -4.48
N LEU A 45 0.13 -1.71 -5.40
CA LEU A 45 -1.15 -1.05 -5.72
C LEU A 45 -2.20 -2.06 -6.17
N THR A 46 -1.81 -3.00 -7.03
CA THR A 46 -2.70 -4.08 -7.49
C THR A 46 -3.12 -4.97 -6.31
N GLU A 47 -2.18 -5.35 -5.44
CA GLU A 47 -2.44 -6.12 -4.23
C GLU A 47 -3.40 -5.38 -3.26
N PHE A 48 -3.18 -4.09 -2.99
CA PHE A 48 -4.07 -3.29 -2.14
C PHE A 48 -5.48 -3.21 -2.70
N SER A 49 -5.62 -3.11 -4.02
CA SER A 49 -6.94 -3.13 -4.66
C SER A 49 -7.63 -4.49 -4.49
N GLN A 50 -6.90 -5.60 -4.65
CA GLN A 50 -7.42 -6.95 -4.44
C GLN A 50 -7.92 -7.15 -3.00
N ILE A 51 -7.19 -6.64 -2.01
CA ILE A 51 -7.55 -6.81 -0.60
C ILE A 51 -8.71 -5.89 -0.19
N GLY A 52 -8.66 -4.61 -0.56
CA GLY A 52 -9.48 -3.56 0.04
C GLY A 52 -10.52 -2.92 -0.88
N SER A 53 -10.46 -3.16 -2.19
CA SER A 53 -11.24 -2.45 -3.22
C SER A 53 -11.91 -3.37 -4.26
N ASP A 54 -12.18 -4.63 -3.89
CA ASP A 54 -12.83 -5.64 -4.76
C ASP A 54 -12.09 -5.89 -6.09
N ALA A 55 -10.75 -5.82 -6.06
CA ALA A 55 -9.88 -5.99 -7.23
C ALA A 55 -10.19 -5.02 -8.38
N ARG A 56 -10.73 -3.83 -8.08
CA ARG A 56 -10.96 -2.79 -9.09
C ARG A 56 -9.64 -2.40 -9.78
N PRO A 57 -9.65 -2.18 -11.11
CA PRO A 57 -8.44 -1.76 -11.82
C PRO A 57 -7.86 -0.47 -11.21
N VAL A 58 -6.55 -0.47 -10.94
CA VAL A 58 -5.84 0.73 -10.50
C VAL A 58 -5.46 1.55 -11.73
N PRO A 59 -5.86 2.83 -11.83
CA PRO A 59 -5.51 3.65 -12.97
C PRO A 59 -3.99 3.84 -13.06
N ALA A 60 -3.42 3.71 -14.26
CA ALA A 60 -2.01 3.98 -14.50
C ALA A 60 -1.76 5.49 -14.58
N LEU A 61 -1.62 6.14 -13.43
CA LEU A 61 -1.25 7.55 -13.34
C LEU A 61 0.27 7.74 -13.42
N GLY A 62 0.72 8.98 -13.69
CA GLY A 62 2.13 9.33 -13.69
C GLY A 62 2.80 9.15 -12.32
N ASP A 63 4.12 8.96 -12.33
CA ASP A 63 4.93 8.62 -11.14
C ASP A 63 4.74 9.58 -9.95
N GLN A 64 4.46 10.86 -10.23
CA GLN A 64 4.18 11.86 -9.20
C GLN A 64 2.95 11.54 -8.33
N ASN A 65 2.08 10.63 -8.78
CA ASN A 65 0.85 10.23 -8.06
C ASN A 65 1.00 8.89 -7.33
N LEU A 66 2.18 8.24 -7.34
CA LEU A 66 2.33 6.91 -6.75
C LEU A 66 2.04 6.90 -5.24
N ALA A 67 2.54 7.91 -4.51
CA ALA A 67 2.30 8.02 -3.07
C ALA A 67 0.81 8.21 -2.76
N ASP A 68 0.14 9.09 -3.49
CA ASP A 68 -1.28 9.37 -3.27
C ASP A 68 -2.16 8.16 -3.64
N GLN A 69 -1.82 7.42 -4.71
CA GLN A 69 -2.52 6.17 -5.05
C GLN A 69 -2.39 5.12 -3.94
N VAL A 70 -1.19 4.95 -3.35
CA VAL A 70 -0.98 4.02 -2.23
C VAL A 70 -1.83 4.43 -1.04
N VAL A 71 -1.81 5.70 -0.67
CA VAL A 71 -2.60 6.24 0.46
C VAL A 71 -4.09 6.01 0.21
N VAL A 72 -4.60 6.37 -0.97
CA VAL A 72 -6.03 6.25 -1.30
C VAL A 72 -6.50 4.80 -1.22
N LEU A 73 -5.75 3.84 -1.77
CA LEU A 73 -6.15 2.43 -1.73
C LEU A 73 -6.13 1.86 -0.32
N LEU A 74 -5.11 2.18 0.47
CA LEU A 74 -5.01 1.70 1.86
C LEU A 74 -6.09 2.32 2.76
N GLU A 75 -6.33 3.63 2.66
CA GLU A 75 -7.41 4.30 3.40
C GLU A 75 -8.80 3.81 2.96
N HIS A 76 -8.98 3.56 1.66
CA HIS A 76 -10.21 2.95 1.16
C HIS A 76 -10.41 1.55 1.75
N GLY A 77 -9.38 0.70 1.72
CA GLY A 77 -9.42 -0.64 2.30
C GLY A 77 -9.69 -0.65 3.80
N GLN A 78 -9.09 0.28 4.55
CA GLN A 78 -9.36 0.46 5.98
C GLN A 78 -10.82 0.89 6.24
N ARG A 79 -11.35 1.83 5.44
CA ARG A 79 -12.72 2.30 5.56
C ARG A 79 -13.73 1.24 5.15
N SER A 80 -13.47 0.50 4.06
CA SER A 80 -14.34 -0.58 3.58
C SER A 80 -14.37 -1.78 4.54
N ALA A 81 -13.31 -2.01 5.32
CA ALA A 81 -13.31 -3.01 6.37
C ALA A 81 -14.34 -2.72 7.48
N GLN A 82 -14.75 -1.47 7.70
CA GLN A 82 -15.71 -1.10 8.74
C GLN A 82 -17.11 -1.67 8.49
N SER A 83 -17.47 -1.94 7.23
CA SER A 83 -18.75 -2.58 6.90
C SER A 83 -18.72 -4.10 7.05
N LEU A 84 -17.56 -4.70 7.38
CA LEU A 84 -17.43 -6.13 7.60
C LEU A 84 -17.72 -6.52 9.06
N PRO A 85 -18.18 -7.76 9.30
CA PRO A 85 -18.21 -8.37 10.64
C PRO A 85 -16.80 -8.52 11.23
N GLU A 86 -16.70 -8.59 12.56
CA GLU A 86 -15.48 -9.04 13.26
C GLU A 86 -15.54 -10.57 13.31
N PRO A 87 -14.92 -11.28 12.36
CA PRO A 87 -13.45 -11.33 12.24
C PRO A 87 -12.89 -10.85 10.89
N ASP A 88 -13.74 -10.70 9.86
CA ASP A 88 -13.32 -10.35 8.51
C ASP A 88 -12.72 -8.93 8.44
N ARG A 89 -13.24 -8.01 9.26
CA ARG A 89 -12.69 -6.67 9.46
C ARG A 89 -11.24 -6.71 9.91
N GLU A 90 -10.96 -7.46 10.98
CA GLU A 90 -9.63 -7.54 11.57
C GLU A 90 -8.67 -8.22 10.59
N ASN A 91 -9.08 -9.34 9.99
CA ASN A 91 -8.29 -10.05 8.99
C ASN A 91 -7.91 -9.15 7.80
N ARG A 92 -8.86 -8.35 7.28
CA ARG A 92 -8.59 -7.40 6.20
C ARG A 92 -7.58 -6.34 6.61
N ILE A 93 -7.73 -5.74 7.80
CA ILE A 93 -6.81 -4.72 8.29
C ILE A 93 -5.41 -5.30 8.47
N VAL A 94 -5.28 -6.49 9.05
CA VAL A 94 -3.99 -7.17 9.21
C VAL A 94 -3.35 -7.44 7.85
N THR A 95 -4.11 -7.96 6.89
CA THR A 95 -3.59 -8.27 5.53
C THR A 95 -3.11 -6.99 4.82
N LEU A 96 -3.86 -5.88 4.92
CA LEU A 96 -3.43 -4.58 4.38
C LEU A 96 -2.15 -4.09 5.07
N THR A 97 -2.05 -4.22 6.39
CA THR A 97 -0.86 -3.82 7.15
C THR A 97 0.36 -4.64 6.75
N GLU A 98 0.24 -5.95 6.61
CA GLU A 98 1.34 -6.81 6.18
C GLU A 98 1.82 -6.47 4.78
N ALA A 99 0.90 -6.21 3.85
CA ALA A 99 1.22 -5.78 2.50
C ALA A 99 1.92 -4.41 2.49
N ALA A 100 1.45 -3.45 3.30
CA ALA A 100 2.08 -2.15 3.46
C ALA A 100 3.50 -2.25 4.03
N VAL A 101 3.69 -3.07 5.08
CA VAL A 101 5.02 -3.31 5.69
C VAL A 101 5.97 -3.95 4.69
N ARG A 102 5.48 -4.93 3.91
CA ARG A 102 6.28 -5.59 2.87
C ARG A 102 6.74 -4.58 1.81
N LEU A 103 5.83 -3.76 1.27
CA LEU A 103 6.20 -2.70 0.34
C LEU A 103 7.23 -1.75 0.96
N ARG A 104 7.02 -1.30 2.20
CA ARG A 104 7.96 -0.38 2.87
C ARG A 104 9.36 -0.99 2.98
N ARG A 105 9.48 -2.28 3.30
CA ARG A 105 10.76 -2.99 3.37
C ARG A 105 11.41 -3.13 2.00
N THR A 106 10.65 -3.42 0.94
CA THR A 106 11.14 -3.47 -0.44
C THR A 106 11.65 -2.13 -0.94
N LEU A 107 11.09 -1.03 -0.42
CA LEU A 107 11.50 0.32 -0.77
C LEU A 107 12.65 0.86 0.09
N ALA A 108 13.05 0.17 1.18
CA ALA A 108 14.11 0.60 2.11
C ALA A 108 15.51 0.53 1.46
#